data_AF-A0AAX7V0P2-F1
#
_entry.id   AF-A0AAX7V0P2-F1
#
_cell.length_a   1.000
_cell.length_b   1.000
_cell.length_c   1.000
_cell.angle_alpha   90.00
_cell.angle_beta   90.00
_cell.angle_gamma   90.00
#
_symmetry.space_group_name_H-M   'P 1'
#
loop_
_entity.id
_entity.type
_entity.pdbx_description
1 polymer ?
#
loop_
_entity_poly.entity_id
_entity_poly.type
_entity_poly.pdbx_seq_one_letter_code
_entity_poly.pdbx_strand_id
1 'polypeptide(L)'
;MNPSAYMGSFLWKSRSIGLWNRSRGENMLDSGAPFYDTYQTSDGQFMAVGAIEPQFYKQLLKGLELDAGELPSQMSFDDWPELRRIFTERFASKSQAEWSEIFDGTDACVTPVLSFDQVSSHPHNRERGSFMKDSSGEESPRPAPVLSRTPAEPCLTSDPVTGEHTAEVLQEYGFTSPQINQMLSAGVIECNAVKAKL
;
A
#
# COMPACT_ATOMS: atom_id res chain seq x y z
N MET A 1 -6.12 -10.87 23.53
CA MET A 1 -4.95 -9.97 23.46
C MET A 1 -5.37 -8.80 22.58
N ASN A 2 -5.25 -7.54 23.01
CA ASN A 2 -5.68 -6.38 22.23
C ASN A 2 -4.46 -5.81 21.47
N PRO A 3 -4.21 -6.25 20.22
CA PRO A 3 -3.04 -5.80 19.45
C PRO A 3 -3.05 -4.29 19.21
N SER A 4 -4.21 -3.64 19.24
CA SER A 4 -4.35 -2.20 18.99
C SER A 4 -3.60 -1.35 20.03
N ALA A 5 -3.55 -1.80 21.30
CA ALA A 5 -2.80 -1.08 22.34
C ALA A 5 -1.28 -1.11 22.07
N TYR A 6 -0.77 -2.25 21.59
CA TYR A 6 0.65 -2.39 21.26
C TYR A 6 1.02 -1.65 19.98
N MET A 7 0.18 -1.72 18.94
CA MET A 7 0.37 -0.97 17.68
C MET A 7 0.42 0.55 17.93
N GLY A 8 -0.35 1.06 18.89
CA GLY A 8 -0.33 2.47 19.27
C GLY A 8 0.87 2.91 20.11
N SER A 9 1.74 1.98 20.55
CA SER A 9 2.81 2.29 21.51
C SER A 9 3.76 3.40 21.06
N PHE A 10 4.08 3.48 19.76
CA PHE A 10 4.85 4.57 19.18
C PHE A 10 4.17 5.91 19.42
N LEU A 11 2.89 6.04 19.09
CA LEU A 11 2.11 7.28 19.27
C LEU A 11 2.05 7.70 20.74
N TRP A 12 1.86 6.75 21.66
CA TRP A 12 1.84 7.05 23.10
C TRP A 12 3.19 7.54 23.63
N LYS A 13 4.28 6.89 23.21
CA LYS A 13 5.64 7.27 23.64
C LYS A 13 6.12 8.56 22.99
N SER A 14 5.72 8.82 21.74
CA SER A 14 6.17 9.98 20.97
C SER A 14 5.55 11.30 21.46
N ARG A 15 4.47 11.25 22.25
CA ARG A 15 3.89 12.40 22.95
C ARG A 15 4.89 13.14 23.83
N SER A 16 5.77 12.43 24.52
CA SER A 16 6.75 13.05 25.43
C SER A 16 7.87 13.79 24.71
N ILE A 17 8.08 13.50 23.43
CA ILE A 17 9.08 14.17 22.57
C ILE A 17 8.43 15.10 21.53
N GLY A 18 7.13 15.39 21.68
CA GLY A 18 6.43 16.40 20.88
C GLY A 18 6.01 15.99 19.47
N LEU A 19 6.18 14.72 19.09
CA LEU A 19 5.80 14.26 17.74
C LEU A 19 4.29 14.04 17.56
N TRP A 20 3.55 13.78 18.65
CA TRP A 20 2.13 13.42 18.60
C TRP A 20 1.31 14.01 19.76
N ASN A 21 1.55 15.28 20.12
CA ASN A 21 0.94 15.95 21.28
C ASN A 21 -0.08 17.05 20.94
N ARG A 22 -0.41 17.24 19.65
CA ARG A 22 -1.37 18.24 19.14
C ARG A 22 -2.66 17.59 18.66
N SER A 23 -3.61 18.40 18.19
CA SER A 23 -4.85 17.91 17.58
C SER A 23 -4.56 17.12 16.31
N ARG A 24 -5.53 16.32 15.87
CA ARG A 24 -5.45 15.59 14.61
C ARG A 24 -5.18 16.55 13.45
N GLY A 25 -4.21 16.24 12.60
CA GLY A 25 -3.84 17.03 11.43
C GLY A 25 -2.88 18.18 11.74
N GLU A 26 -2.38 18.27 12.98
CA GLU A 26 -1.43 19.30 13.41
C GLU A 26 -0.10 18.69 13.91
N ASN A 27 0.02 17.35 13.90
CA ASN A 27 1.22 16.65 14.30
C ASN A 27 2.16 16.44 13.11
N MET A 28 3.41 16.09 13.39
CA MET A 28 4.43 15.93 12.35
C MET A 28 4.13 14.78 11.38
N LEU A 29 3.44 13.73 11.85
CA LEU A 29 3.26 12.48 11.14
C LEU A 29 1.79 12.17 10.83
N ASP A 30 0.91 13.17 10.87
CA ASP A 30 -0.52 13.06 10.56
C ASP A 30 -1.01 14.14 9.59
N SER A 31 -0.14 14.54 8.65
CA SER A 31 -0.34 15.63 7.68
C SER A 31 -0.23 17.06 8.26
N GLY A 32 0.14 17.24 9.53
CA GLY A 32 0.38 18.58 10.08
C GLY A 32 1.66 19.26 9.58
N ALA A 33 2.71 18.50 9.30
CA ALA A 33 3.95 19.03 8.73
C ALA A 33 3.86 19.21 7.19
N PRO A 34 4.25 20.36 6.63
CA PRO A 34 4.23 20.57 5.17
C PRO A 34 5.15 19.64 4.38
N PHE A 35 6.23 19.17 5.00
CA PHE A 35 7.16 18.20 4.40
C PHE A 35 6.78 16.74 4.72
N TYR A 36 5.57 16.51 5.26
CA TYR A 36 5.00 15.18 5.49
C TYR A 36 3.50 15.20 5.16
N ASP A 37 3.16 15.36 3.89
CA ASP A 37 1.77 15.46 3.42
C ASP A 37 1.62 15.13 1.93
N THR A 38 0.39 15.18 1.40
CA THR A 38 0.07 15.07 -0.01
C THR A 38 -0.31 16.41 -0.63
N TYR A 39 0.15 16.67 -1.85
CA TYR A 39 -0.11 17.90 -2.60
C TYR A 39 -0.72 17.63 -3.96
N GLN A 40 -1.75 18.39 -4.31
CA GLN A 40 -2.39 18.30 -5.62
C GLN A 40 -1.52 18.97 -6.70
N THR A 41 -1.43 18.35 -7.87
CA THR A 41 -0.67 18.81 -9.03
C THR A 41 -1.57 19.51 -10.06
N SER A 42 -0.99 20.12 -11.09
CA SER A 42 -1.73 20.92 -12.08
C SER A 42 -2.79 20.14 -12.87
N ASP A 43 -2.60 18.83 -13.00
CA ASP A 43 -3.48 17.86 -13.66
C ASP A 43 -4.50 17.23 -12.70
N GLY A 44 -4.60 17.73 -11.46
CA GLY A 44 -5.54 17.26 -10.45
C GLY A 44 -5.16 15.95 -9.76
N GLN A 45 -4.01 15.38 -10.11
CA GLN A 45 -3.38 14.23 -9.45
C GLN A 45 -2.62 14.69 -8.18
N PHE A 46 -1.88 13.79 -7.52
CA PHE A 46 -1.23 14.08 -6.25
C PHE A 46 0.21 13.55 -6.15
N MET A 47 1.08 14.29 -5.46
CA MET A 47 2.39 13.83 -4.97
C MET A 47 2.34 13.65 -3.45
N ALA A 48 2.92 12.58 -2.93
CA ALA A 48 3.15 12.37 -1.50
C ALA A 48 4.58 12.79 -1.13
N VAL A 49 4.72 13.51 -0.01
CA VAL A 49 6.00 14.02 0.50
C VAL A 49 6.22 13.46 1.90
N GLY A 50 7.43 12.96 2.15
CA GLY A 50 7.84 12.43 3.46
C GLY A 50 9.28 12.83 3.83
N ALA A 51 9.65 14.09 3.62
CA ALA A 51 11.01 14.61 3.75
C ALA A 51 11.29 15.18 5.15
N ILE A 52 11.25 14.33 6.19
CA ILE A 52 11.41 14.77 7.59
C ILE A 52 12.86 15.13 7.88
N GLU A 53 13.80 14.31 7.42
CA GLU A 53 15.22 14.49 7.72
C GLU A 53 15.81 15.66 6.91
N PRO A 54 16.69 16.49 7.51
CA PRO A 54 17.18 17.71 6.88
C PRO A 54 17.83 17.52 5.50
N GLN A 55 18.51 16.39 5.30
CA GLN A 55 19.14 16.08 4.01
C GLN A 55 18.11 15.80 2.90
N PHE A 56 17.00 15.14 3.23
CA PHE A 56 15.92 14.86 2.28
C PHE A 56 15.11 16.12 2.02
N TYR A 57 14.85 16.91 3.07
CA TYR A 57 14.21 18.23 2.95
C TYR A 57 15.01 19.16 2.02
N LYS A 58 16.34 19.14 2.09
CA LYS A 58 17.18 19.90 1.16
C LYS A 58 17.01 19.46 -0.30
N GLN A 59 16.86 18.16 -0.56
CA GLN A 59 16.60 17.66 -1.92
C GLN A 59 15.19 18.03 -2.38
N LEU A 60 14.20 17.99 -1.48
CA LEU A 60 12.84 18.47 -1.76
C LEU A 60 12.87 19.95 -2.20
N LEU A 61 13.50 20.83 -1.42
CA LEU A 61 13.60 22.26 -1.76
C LEU A 61 14.31 22.48 -3.10
N LYS A 62 15.39 21.73 -3.35
CA LYS A 62 16.10 21.77 -4.63
C LYS A 62 15.19 21.37 -5.80
N GLY A 63 14.42 20.29 -5.68
CA GLY A 63 13.50 19.83 -6.72
C GLY A 63 12.31 20.79 -6.91
N LEU A 64 11.84 21.42 -5.84
CA LEU A 64 10.81 22.47 -5.90
C LEU A 64 11.34 23.83 -6.37
N GLU A 65 12.66 23.96 -6.56
CA GLU A 65 13.35 25.21 -6.91
C GLU A 65 13.09 26.33 -5.88
N LEU A 66 13.09 25.98 -4.59
CA LEU A 66 12.89 26.90 -3.48
C LEU A 66 14.22 27.16 -2.74
N ASP A 67 14.50 28.42 -2.42
CA ASP A 67 15.65 28.78 -1.59
C ASP A 67 15.32 28.63 -0.10
N ALA A 68 16.11 27.82 0.61
CA ALA A 68 15.97 27.65 2.06
C ALA A 68 16.18 28.97 2.84
N GLY A 69 16.92 29.94 2.30
CA GLY A 69 17.14 31.25 2.92
C GLY A 69 15.91 32.16 2.90
N GLU A 70 14.95 31.88 2.03
CA GLU A 70 13.71 32.66 1.87
C GLU A 70 12.50 31.99 2.54
N LEU A 71 12.69 30.78 3.08
CA LEU A 71 11.64 29.99 3.71
C LEU A 71 11.72 30.03 5.24
N PRO A 72 10.57 29.86 5.92
CA PRO A 72 10.59 29.57 7.34
C PRO A 72 11.39 28.30 7.67
N SER A 73 11.88 28.22 8.91
CA SER A 73 12.58 27.02 9.38
C SER A 73 11.67 25.80 9.30
N GLN A 74 12.20 24.68 8.79
CA GLN A 74 11.46 23.41 8.64
C GLN A 74 10.70 23.03 9.92
N MET A 75 11.32 23.18 11.09
CA MET A 75 10.74 22.74 12.38
C MET A 75 9.98 23.85 13.12
N SER A 76 9.71 24.98 12.46
CA SER A 76 8.90 26.07 13.03
C SER A 76 7.41 25.79 12.81
N PHE A 77 6.77 25.19 13.82
CA PHE A 77 5.37 24.79 13.75
C PHE A 77 4.42 25.96 13.48
N ASP A 78 4.72 27.15 14.01
CA ASP A 78 3.89 28.34 13.84
C ASP A 78 3.94 28.87 12.40
N ASP A 79 5.02 28.56 11.67
CA ASP A 79 5.21 28.97 10.27
C ASP A 79 4.78 27.90 9.26
N TRP A 80 4.40 26.70 9.71
CA TRP A 80 3.93 25.61 8.84
C TRP A 80 2.76 26.00 7.92
N PRO A 81 1.78 26.83 8.34
CA PRO A 81 0.73 27.28 7.43
C PRO A 81 1.27 28.02 6.19
N GLU A 82 2.29 28.86 6.36
CA GLU A 82 2.90 29.59 5.25
C GLU A 82 3.75 28.66 4.36
N LEU A 83 4.57 27.80 4.97
CA LEU A 83 5.36 26.82 4.21
C LEU A 83 4.47 25.87 3.40
N ARG A 84 3.33 25.46 3.96
CA ARG A 84 2.31 24.65 3.27
C ARG A 84 1.72 25.37 2.07
N ARG A 85 1.39 26.66 2.21
CA ARG A 85 0.89 27.49 1.10
C ARG A 85 1.88 27.48 -0.05
N ILE A 86 3.16 27.73 0.25
CA ILE A 86 4.25 27.74 -0.74
C ILE A 86 4.37 26.38 -1.43
N PHE A 87 4.42 25.28 -0.68
CA PHE A 87 4.53 23.93 -1.26
C PHE A 87 3.32 23.60 -2.14
N THR A 88 2.12 23.95 -1.68
CA THR A 88 0.88 23.75 -2.45
C THR A 88 0.94 24.47 -3.79
N GLU A 89 1.34 25.75 -3.79
CA GLU A 89 1.49 26.54 -5.03
C GLU A 89 2.57 25.96 -5.96
N ARG A 90 3.68 25.48 -5.40
CA ARG A 90 4.73 24.85 -6.19
C ARG A 90 4.23 23.55 -6.82
N PHE A 91 3.68 22.61 -6.05
CA PHE A 91 3.18 21.35 -6.61
C PHE A 91 2.08 21.56 -7.64
N ALA A 92 1.21 22.55 -7.46
CA ALA A 92 0.16 22.89 -8.43
C ALA A 92 0.69 23.47 -9.77
N SER A 93 1.99 23.77 -9.88
CA SER A 93 2.57 24.38 -11.10
C SER A 93 2.98 23.39 -12.19
N LYS A 94 3.07 22.09 -11.87
CA LYS A 94 3.41 21.03 -12.84
C LYS A 94 2.51 19.81 -12.63
N SER A 95 2.44 18.96 -13.66
CA SER A 95 1.72 17.69 -13.60
C SER A 95 2.43 16.69 -12.68
N GLN A 96 1.71 15.64 -12.27
CA GLN A 96 2.31 14.54 -11.49
C GLN A 96 3.47 13.87 -12.24
N ALA A 97 3.35 13.71 -13.56
CA ALA A 97 4.39 13.10 -14.40
C ALA A 97 5.69 13.92 -14.41
N GLU A 98 5.58 15.24 -14.57
CA GLU A 98 6.74 16.15 -14.53
C GLU A 98 7.42 16.14 -13.16
N TRP A 99 6.64 16.16 -12.06
CA TRP A 99 7.22 16.04 -10.72
C TRP A 99 7.88 14.69 -10.49
N SER A 100 7.27 13.62 -10.98
CA SER A 100 7.86 12.28 -10.89
C SER A 100 9.21 12.22 -11.58
N GLU A 101 9.36 12.82 -12.76
CA GLU A 101 10.66 12.92 -13.45
C GLU A 101 11.69 13.77 -12.68
N ILE A 102 11.27 14.89 -12.09
CA ILE A 102 12.15 15.78 -11.30
C ILE A 102 12.69 15.07 -10.06
N PHE A 103 11.85 14.27 -9.39
CA PHE A 103 12.19 13.60 -8.14
C PHE A 103 12.73 12.18 -8.33
N ASP A 104 12.62 11.59 -9.52
CA ASP A 104 13.13 10.25 -9.80
C ASP A 104 14.66 10.17 -9.56
N GLY A 105 15.09 9.10 -8.90
CA GLY A 105 16.49 8.92 -8.50
C GLY A 105 17.02 9.91 -7.45
N THR A 106 16.17 10.75 -6.85
CA THR A 106 16.58 11.66 -5.77
C THR A 106 16.22 11.11 -4.39
N ASP A 107 16.95 11.55 -3.36
CA ASP A 107 16.63 11.26 -1.96
C ASP A 107 15.59 12.23 -1.37
N ALA A 108 14.74 12.87 -2.20
CA ALA A 108 13.78 13.88 -1.73
C ALA A 108 12.58 13.30 -0.95
N CYS A 109 12.42 11.97 -0.92
CA CYS A 109 11.27 11.30 -0.33
C CYS A 109 9.92 11.83 -0.87
N VAL A 110 9.85 12.02 -2.19
CA VAL A 110 8.64 12.43 -2.92
C VAL A 110 8.26 11.34 -3.90
N THR A 111 6.99 10.93 -3.90
CA THR A 111 6.48 9.87 -4.80
C THR A 111 5.12 10.22 -5.37
N PRO A 112 4.77 9.74 -6.58
CA PRO A 112 3.42 9.92 -7.11
C PRO A 112 2.42 9.07 -6.33
N VAL A 113 1.24 9.65 -6.06
CA VAL A 113 0.09 8.88 -5.56
C VAL A 113 -0.58 8.20 -6.76
N LEU A 114 -0.47 6.88 -6.84
CA LEU A 114 -1.00 6.08 -7.95
C LEU A 114 -2.45 5.66 -7.72
N SER A 115 -3.24 5.64 -8.78
CA SER A 115 -4.56 4.99 -8.80
C SER A 115 -4.45 3.46 -8.90
N PHE A 116 -5.55 2.76 -8.64
CA PHE A 116 -5.64 1.30 -8.79
C PHE A 116 -5.32 0.84 -10.22
N ASP A 117 -5.68 1.61 -11.24
CA ASP A 117 -5.41 1.25 -12.64
C ASP A 117 -3.92 1.42 -13.02
N GLN A 118 -3.18 2.23 -12.26
CA GLN A 118 -1.77 2.54 -12.53
C GLN A 118 -0.82 1.67 -11.69
N VAL A 119 -1.25 1.22 -10.51
CA VAL A 119 -0.37 0.64 -9.49
C VAL A 119 0.38 -0.60 -10.00
N SER A 120 -0.29 -1.52 -10.69
CA SER A 120 0.34 -2.74 -11.19
C SER A 120 1.31 -2.51 -12.34
N SER A 121 1.06 -1.46 -13.12
CA SER A 121 1.86 -1.07 -14.28
C SER A 121 3.09 -0.25 -13.93
N HIS A 122 3.18 0.29 -12.70
CA HIS A 122 4.32 1.08 -12.27
C HIS A 122 5.63 0.28 -12.36
N PRO A 123 6.74 0.85 -12.87
CA PRO A 123 8.00 0.13 -13.13
C PRO A 123 8.48 -0.72 -11.95
N HIS A 124 8.50 -0.15 -10.75
CA HIS A 124 8.89 -0.86 -9.52
C HIS A 124 8.00 -2.08 -9.20
N ASN A 125 6.68 -1.96 -9.40
CA ASN A 125 5.75 -3.04 -9.10
C ASN A 125 5.82 -4.16 -10.14
N ARG A 126 6.04 -3.80 -11.42
CA ARG A 126 6.30 -4.74 -12.51
C ARG A 126 7.60 -5.52 -12.30
N GLU A 127 8.69 -4.82 -12.00
CA GLU A 127 10.01 -5.45 -11.77
C GLU A 127 9.95 -6.45 -10.62
N ARG A 128 9.17 -6.15 -9.58
CA ARG A 128 9.03 -7.00 -8.40
C ARG A 128 7.95 -8.07 -8.52
N GLY A 129 7.17 -8.10 -9.61
CA GLY A 129 6.01 -8.99 -9.73
C GLY A 129 5.03 -8.86 -8.56
N SER A 130 4.78 -7.61 -8.12
CA SER A 130 4.01 -7.31 -6.90
C SER A 130 2.51 -7.56 -7.05
N PHE A 131 2.05 -7.73 -8.29
CA PHE A 131 0.67 -8.05 -8.64
C PHE A 131 0.64 -9.30 -9.49
N MET A 132 -0.45 -10.04 -9.39
CA MET A 132 -0.70 -11.30 -10.10
C MET A 132 -2.12 -11.27 -10.69
N LYS A 133 -2.33 -12.04 -11.74
CA LYS A 133 -3.66 -12.27 -12.31
C LYS A 133 -4.09 -13.70 -12.07
N ASP A 134 -5.31 -13.88 -11.62
CA ASP A 134 -5.90 -15.21 -11.43
C ASP A 134 -6.29 -15.85 -12.79
N SER A 135 -6.89 -17.03 -12.72
CA SER A 135 -7.41 -17.72 -13.91
C SER A 135 -8.57 -16.99 -14.62
N SER A 136 -9.25 -16.05 -13.96
CA SER A 136 -10.30 -15.21 -14.55
C SER A 136 -9.74 -13.93 -15.21
N GLY A 137 -8.46 -13.63 -14.98
CA GLY A 137 -7.79 -12.42 -15.44
C GLY A 137 -7.91 -11.23 -14.48
N GLU A 138 -8.53 -11.41 -13.32
CA GLU A 138 -8.65 -10.42 -12.26
C GLU A 138 -7.30 -10.21 -11.58
N GLU A 139 -6.93 -8.95 -11.36
CA GLU A 139 -5.64 -8.58 -10.80
C GLU A 139 -5.72 -8.35 -9.29
N SER A 140 -4.79 -8.96 -8.55
CA SER A 140 -4.68 -8.80 -7.10
C SER A 140 -3.22 -8.62 -6.67
N PRO A 141 -2.96 -8.00 -5.51
CA PRO A 141 -1.63 -8.00 -4.93
C PRO A 141 -1.12 -9.42 -4.72
N ARG A 142 0.16 -9.66 -5.02
CA ARG A 142 0.82 -10.92 -4.72
C ARG A 142 1.01 -11.05 -3.20
N PRO A 143 0.69 -12.22 -2.59
CA PRO A 143 0.95 -12.44 -1.19
C PRO A 143 2.42 -12.20 -0.80
N ALA A 144 2.63 -11.55 0.34
CA ALA A 144 3.94 -11.20 0.89
C ALA A 144 4.11 -11.78 2.32
N PRO A 145 5.35 -12.06 2.78
CA PRO A 145 6.63 -11.83 2.09
C PRO A 145 6.98 -12.91 1.06
N VAL A 146 7.69 -12.52 -0.01
CA VAL A 146 8.32 -13.46 -0.95
C VAL A 146 9.69 -13.86 -0.40
N LEU A 147 9.81 -15.12 0.06
CA LEU A 147 11.03 -15.62 0.67
C LEU A 147 12.01 -16.12 -0.41
N SER A 148 13.28 -15.74 -0.30
CA SER A 148 14.31 -16.12 -1.27
C SER A 148 14.65 -17.61 -1.29
N ARG A 149 14.54 -18.30 -0.13
CA ARG A 149 14.88 -19.73 0.01
C ARG A 149 13.71 -20.66 -0.23
N THR A 150 12.50 -20.20 0.05
CA THR A 150 11.26 -20.99 -0.03
C THR A 150 10.15 -20.09 -0.57
N PRO A 151 10.25 -19.66 -1.83
CA PRO A 151 9.24 -18.77 -2.41
C PRO A 151 7.90 -19.51 -2.45
N ALA A 152 6.86 -18.89 -1.90
CA ALA A 152 5.50 -19.39 -2.06
C ALA A 152 5.04 -19.13 -3.50
N GLU A 153 4.46 -20.16 -4.12
CA GLU A 153 3.73 -20.03 -5.38
C GLU A 153 2.25 -19.81 -5.06
N PRO A 154 1.68 -18.66 -5.43
CA PRO A 154 0.26 -18.41 -5.20
C PRO A 154 -0.59 -19.35 -6.04
N CYS A 155 -1.69 -19.83 -5.47
CA CYS A 155 -2.69 -20.57 -6.24
C CYS A 155 -3.46 -19.59 -7.15
N LEU A 156 -3.56 -19.90 -8.44
CA LEU A 156 -4.31 -19.10 -9.43
C LEU A 156 -5.70 -19.66 -9.72
N THR A 157 -6.02 -20.83 -9.16
CA THR A 157 -7.35 -21.42 -9.29
C THR A 157 -8.33 -20.67 -8.41
N SER A 158 -9.60 -20.68 -8.79
CA SER A 158 -10.67 -20.15 -7.96
C SER A 158 -10.70 -20.82 -6.58
N ASP A 159 -11.22 -20.10 -5.60
CA ASP A 159 -11.51 -20.68 -4.30
C ASP A 159 -12.45 -21.88 -4.45
N PRO A 160 -12.21 -22.98 -3.71
CA PRO A 160 -13.03 -24.16 -3.82
C PRO A 160 -14.46 -23.88 -3.38
N VAL A 161 -15.43 -24.40 -4.11
CA VAL A 161 -16.82 -24.38 -3.64
C VAL A 161 -17.02 -25.40 -2.53
N THR A 162 -18.03 -25.17 -1.68
CA THR A 162 -18.39 -26.13 -0.63
C THR A 162 -18.70 -27.48 -1.26
N GLY A 163 -17.97 -28.52 -0.85
CA GLY A 163 -18.15 -29.88 -1.35
C GLY A 163 -17.32 -30.26 -2.59
N GLU A 164 -16.47 -29.37 -3.12
CA GLU A 164 -15.70 -29.61 -4.34
C GLU A 164 -14.74 -30.80 -4.22
N HIS A 165 -13.97 -30.83 -3.14
CA HIS A 165 -12.93 -31.84 -2.90
C HIS A 165 -13.36 -32.97 -1.97
N THR A 166 -14.65 -33.03 -1.55
CA THR A 166 -15.12 -33.99 -0.53
C THR A 166 -14.85 -35.45 -0.93
N ALA A 167 -15.15 -35.82 -2.17
CA ALA A 167 -14.97 -37.20 -2.64
C ALA A 167 -13.48 -37.56 -2.78
N GLU A 168 -12.65 -36.64 -3.28
CA GLU A 168 -11.20 -36.80 -3.42
C GLU A 168 -10.55 -37.05 -2.06
N VAL A 169 -10.81 -36.15 -1.08
CA VAL A 169 -10.27 -36.29 0.27
C VAL A 169 -10.73 -37.61 0.91
N LEU A 170 -12.00 -38.00 0.80
CA LEU A 170 -12.46 -39.28 1.37
C LEU A 170 -11.78 -40.50 0.73
N GLN A 171 -11.49 -40.46 -0.58
CA GLN A 171 -10.74 -41.53 -1.25
C GLN A 171 -9.29 -41.60 -0.76
N GLU A 172 -8.63 -40.47 -0.52
CA GLU A 172 -7.27 -40.43 0.06
C GLU A 172 -7.21 -41.10 1.45
N TYR A 173 -8.27 -40.98 2.25
CA TYR A 173 -8.39 -41.65 3.55
C TYR A 173 -8.90 -43.11 3.45
N GLY A 174 -9.05 -43.65 2.24
CA GLY A 174 -9.35 -45.07 2.00
C GLY A 174 -10.84 -45.42 1.96
N PHE A 175 -11.75 -44.45 1.86
CA PHE A 175 -13.18 -44.73 1.66
C PHE A 175 -13.43 -45.17 0.21
N THR A 176 -14.18 -46.25 0.06
CA THR A 176 -14.58 -46.77 -1.26
C THR A 176 -15.74 -45.96 -1.84
N SER A 177 -15.85 -45.91 -3.16
CA SER A 177 -16.95 -45.19 -3.85
C SER A 177 -18.35 -45.60 -3.34
N PRO A 178 -18.65 -46.89 -3.04
CA PRO A 178 -19.92 -47.26 -2.43
C PRO A 178 -20.18 -46.63 -1.05
N GLN A 179 -19.15 -46.52 -0.19
CA GLN A 179 -19.28 -45.89 1.13
C GLN A 179 -19.51 -44.38 1.00
N ILE A 180 -18.81 -43.72 0.08
CA ILE A 180 -19.00 -42.28 -0.20
C ILE A 180 -20.42 -42.02 -0.70
N ASN A 181 -20.91 -42.83 -1.65
CA ASN A 181 -22.28 -42.70 -2.16
C ASN A 181 -23.34 -42.93 -1.08
N GLN A 182 -23.08 -43.84 -0.13
CA GLN A 182 -23.96 -44.05 1.02
C GLN A 182 -24.02 -42.81 1.92
N MET A 183 -22.86 -42.20 2.23
CA MET A 183 -22.80 -40.97 3.03
C MET A 183 -23.48 -39.78 2.35
N LEU A 184 -23.30 -39.66 1.03
CA LEU A 184 -23.97 -38.65 0.22
C LEU A 184 -25.50 -38.83 0.25
N SER A 185 -25.97 -40.07 0.06
CA SER A 185 -27.40 -40.39 0.10
C SER A 185 -28.02 -40.19 1.49
N ALA A 186 -27.22 -40.36 2.55
CA ALA A 186 -27.64 -40.13 3.93
C ALA A 186 -27.57 -38.64 4.36
N GLY A 187 -27.10 -37.74 3.48
CA GLY A 187 -26.93 -36.32 3.78
C GLY A 187 -25.85 -36.01 4.81
N VAL A 188 -24.90 -36.93 5.02
CA VAL A 188 -23.78 -36.77 5.97
C VAL A 188 -22.67 -35.90 5.36
N ILE A 189 -22.54 -35.94 4.03
CA ILE A 189 -21.56 -35.18 3.26
C ILE A 189 -22.24 -34.47 2.08
N GLU A 190 -21.62 -33.40 1.58
CA GLU A 190 -22.01 -32.69 0.37
C GLU A 190 -20.87 -32.81 -0.67
N CYS A 191 -21.22 -33.13 -1.92
CA CYS A 191 -20.29 -33.20 -3.04
C CYS A 191 -20.82 -32.33 -4.19
N ASN A 192 -20.16 -31.22 -4.46
CA ASN A 192 -20.48 -30.33 -5.58
C ASN A 192 -19.37 -30.43 -6.62
N ALA A 193 -19.58 -31.26 -7.64
CA ALA A 193 -18.66 -31.30 -8.77
C ALA A 193 -18.77 -29.98 -9.55
N VAL A 194 -17.66 -29.24 -9.66
CA VAL A 194 -17.57 -28.13 -10.61
C VAL A 194 -17.74 -28.73 -12.00
N LYS A 195 -18.84 -28.40 -12.69
CA LYS A 195 -18.99 -28.72 -14.11
C LYS A 195 -17.89 -27.98 -14.85
N ALA A 196 -16.83 -28.68 -15.25
CA ALA A 196 -15.81 -28.13 -16.12
C ALA A 196 -16.50 -27.49 -17.34
N LYS A 197 -16.35 -26.17 -17.49
CA LYS A 197 -16.75 -25.50 -18.74
C LYS A 197 -15.76 -25.96 -19.81
N LEU A 198 -16.25 -26.76 -20.76
CA LEU A 198 -15.63 -26.98 -22.06
C LEU A 198 -15.53 -25.64 -22.82
#